data_AF-A0A829MDD4-F1
#
_entry.id   AF-A0A829MDD4-F1
#
_cell.length_a   1.000
_cell.length_b   1.000
_cell.length_c   1.000
_cell.angle_alpha   90.00
_cell.angle_beta   90.00
_cell.angle_gamma   90.00
#
_symmetry.space_group_name_H-M   'P 1'
#
loop_
_entity.id
_entity.type
_entity.pdbx_description
1 polymer ?
#
loop_
_entity_poly.entity_id
_entity_poly.type
_entity_poly.pdbx_seq_one_letter_code
_entity_poly.pdbx_strand_id
1 'polypeptide(L)'
;MLVVTAAALVGGVFTGAQTATADPNNDAVKKLNELSRQAEATSEAANTAKIDLDAKLAAQRDAEKTVLADEAVAKAARMAVSTYQVDVNKAMVAAYMGGTTSGYGAVLTSNSPQNLIDQLSVQRTVGGEMRSRMDSYRAAQTSADEAEQRSRDAAEAARVAAEQAKNVRASLQAKQSQLQVQIAVVKSQYNTLSPGQRAQLAAPAPVPRRPRRSRARPATHPSR
;
A
#
# COMPACT_ATOMS: atom_id res chain seq x y z
N MET A 1 -10.28 -6.59 3.76
CA MET A 1 -11.58 -6.94 3.16
C MET A 1 -11.83 -5.99 1.99
N LEU A 2 -11.77 -6.53 0.77
CA LEU A 2 -11.76 -5.75 -0.47
C LEU A 2 -13.13 -5.94 -1.13
N VAL A 3 -13.95 -4.88 -1.14
CA VAL A 3 -15.27 -4.90 -1.78
C VAL A 3 -15.05 -4.77 -3.28
N VAL A 4 -15.08 -5.91 -3.98
CA VAL A 4 -15.14 -5.98 -5.44
C VAL A 4 -16.59 -5.79 -5.85
N THR A 5 -16.95 -4.58 -6.28
CA THR A 5 -18.24 -4.32 -6.92
C THR A 5 -18.18 -4.81 -8.37
N ALA A 6 -18.66 -6.03 -8.59
CA ALA A 6 -18.92 -6.58 -9.92
C ALA A 6 -20.11 -5.83 -10.55
N ALA A 7 -19.89 -5.17 -11.68
CA ALA A 7 -20.95 -4.59 -12.50
C ALA A 7 -21.70 -5.73 -13.22
N ALA A 8 -22.94 -5.97 -12.81
CA ALA A 8 -23.82 -6.95 -13.43
C ALA A 8 -24.27 -6.49 -14.83
N LEU A 9 -23.95 -7.30 -15.83
CA LEU A 9 -24.57 -7.26 -17.16
C LEU A 9 -25.97 -7.86 -17.04
N VAL A 10 -27.02 -7.04 -17.16
CA VAL A 10 -28.40 -7.53 -17.28
C VAL A 10 -28.86 -7.37 -18.73
N GLY A 11 -28.96 -8.51 -19.42
CA GLY A 11 -29.58 -8.65 -20.73
C GLY A 11 -31.10 -8.47 -20.66
N GLY A 12 -31.66 -7.89 -21.72
CA GLY A 12 -33.07 -7.51 -21.79
C GLY A 12 -34.02 -8.66 -22.13
N VAL A 13 -35.30 -8.43 -21.83
CA VAL A 13 -36.45 -9.05 -22.49
C VAL A 13 -37.48 -7.93 -22.75
N PHE A 14 -37.63 -7.53 -24.01
CA PHE A 14 -38.67 -6.63 -24.48
C PHE A 14 -39.89 -7.45 -24.92
N THR A 15 -41.01 -7.33 -24.22
CA THR A 15 -42.34 -7.68 -24.77
C THR A 15 -43.29 -6.54 -24.43
N GLY A 16 -43.85 -5.89 -25.46
CA GLY A 16 -44.76 -4.76 -25.29
C GLY A 16 -44.71 -3.80 -26.46
N ALA A 17 -45.41 -4.14 -27.54
CA ALA A 17 -45.69 -3.23 -28.63
C ALA A 17 -46.64 -2.12 -28.13
N GLN A 18 -46.08 -0.96 -27.84
CA GLN A 18 -46.80 0.31 -27.88
C GLN A 18 -46.03 1.18 -28.87
N THR A 19 -46.67 1.56 -29.97
CA THR A 19 -46.14 2.54 -30.91
C THR A 19 -46.21 3.92 -30.25
N ALA A 20 -45.32 4.16 -29.29
CA ALA A 20 -44.89 5.50 -28.96
C ALA A 20 -44.13 6.01 -30.18
N THR A 21 -44.65 7.04 -30.84
CA THR A 21 -43.90 7.81 -31.83
C THR A 21 -42.73 8.48 -31.09
N ALA A 22 -41.63 7.75 -30.95
CA ALA A 22 -40.37 8.30 -30.52
C ALA A 22 -39.91 9.25 -31.63
N ASP A 23 -39.82 10.54 -31.34
CA ASP A 23 -39.20 11.50 -32.25
C ASP A 23 -37.71 11.13 -32.35
N PRO A 24 -37.25 10.60 -33.51
CA PRO A 24 -35.87 10.15 -33.68
C PRO A 24 -34.86 11.26 -33.38
N ASN A 25 -35.30 12.53 -33.53
CA ASN A 25 -34.46 13.68 -33.27
C ASN A 25 -34.21 13.92 -31.79
N ASN A 26 -35.19 13.64 -30.93
CA ASN A 26 -35.10 13.84 -29.48
C ASN A 26 -34.28 12.72 -28.82
N ASP A 27 -34.35 11.51 -29.38
CA ASP A 27 -33.57 10.37 -28.91
C ASP A 27 -32.07 10.50 -29.20
N ALA A 28 -31.69 11.10 -30.33
CA ALA A 28 -30.30 11.38 -30.67
C ALA A 28 -29.63 12.37 -29.68
N VAL A 29 -30.35 13.44 -29.31
CA VAL A 29 -29.87 14.43 -28.34
C VAL A 29 -29.76 13.84 -26.92
N LYS A 30 -30.74 13.04 -26.49
CA LYS A 30 -30.67 12.32 -25.20
C LYS A 30 -29.47 11.37 -25.14
N LYS A 31 -29.22 10.61 -26.21
CA LYS A 31 -28.08 9.69 -26.28
C LYS A 31 -26.74 10.41 -26.24
N LEU A 32 -26.62 11.56 -26.90
CA LEU A 32 -25.41 12.38 -26.81
C LEU A 32 -25.18 12.88 -25.37
N ASN A 33 -26.22 13.38 -24.70
CA ASN A 33 -26.11 13.86 -23.32
C ASN A 33 -25.68 12.74 -22.35
N GLU A 34 -26.19 11.52 -22.54
CA GLU A 34 -25.78 10.35 -21.76
C GLU A 34 -24.31 9.99 -21.99
N LEU A 35 -23.86 9.97 -23.25
CA LEU A 35 -22.45 9.74 -23.59
C LEU A 35 -21.52 10.81 -23.00
N SER A 36 -21.95 12.08 -23.01
CA SER A 36 -21.20 13.18 -22.38
C SER A 36 -21.06 12.99 -20.88
N ARG A 37 -22.15 12.63 -20.17
CA ARG A 37 -22.09 12.32 -18.73
C ARG A 37 -21.17 11.15 -18.42
N GLN A 38 -21.18 10.10 -19.25
CA GLN A 38 -20.26 8.96 -19.10
C GLN A 38 -18.80 9.36 -19.31
N ALA A 39 -18.52 10.25 -20.25
CA ALA A 39 -17.19 10.80 -20.48
C ALA A 39 -16.71 11.67 -19.30
N GLU A 40 -17.59 12.51 -18.75
CA GLU A 40 -17.31 13.29 -17.53
C GLU A 40 -16.99 12.37 -16.35
N ALA A 41 -17.83 11.36 -16.08
CA ALA A 41 -17.59 10.40 -15.01
C ALA A 41 -16.26 9.63 -15.19
N THR A 42 -15.90 9.27 -16.42
CA THR A 42 -14.64 8.59 -16.73
C THR A 42 -13.44 9.53 -16.55
N SER A 43 -13.59 10.80 -16.91
CA SER A 43 -12.58 11.84 -16.69
C SER A 43 -12.34 12.09 -15.19
N GLU A 44 -13.39 12.18 -14.39
CA GLU A 44 -13.30 12.28 -12.93
C GLU A 44 -12.60 11.04 -12.35
N ALA A 45 -13.00 9.84 -12.76
CA ALA A 45 -12.38 8.59 -12.32
C ALA A 45 -10.90 8.48 -12.72
N ALA A 46 -10.50 9.03 -13.88
CA ALA A 46 -9.11 9.12 -14.30
C ALA A 46 -8.32 10.10 -13.41
N ASN A 47 -8.91 11.24 -13.05
CA ASN A 47 -8.28 12.19 -12.14
C ASN A 47 -8.10 11.59 -10.73
N THR A 48 -9.11 10.91 -10.20
CA THR A 48 -9.00 10.16 -8.94
C THR A 48 -7.89 9.10 -9.00
N ALA A 49 -7.80 8.35 -10.11
CA ALA A 49 -6.74 7.36 -10.29
C ALA A 49 -5.34 7.98 -10.37
N LYS A 50 -5.21 9.20 -10.87
CA LYS A 50 -3.94 9.94 -10.86
C LYS A 50 -3.52 10.32 -9.43
N ILE A 51 -4.45 10.85 -8.64
CA ILE A 51 -4.20 11.18 -7.23
C ILE A 51 -3.80 9.93 -6.44
N ASP A 52 -4.51 8.82 -6.66
CA ASP A 52 -4.18 7.54 -6.03
C ASP A 52 -2.80 7.04 -6.47
N LEU A 53 -2.45 7.16 -7.77
CA LEU A 53 -1.11 6.78 -8.26
C LEU A 53 -0.02 7.58 -7.55
N ASP A 54 -0.18 8.89 -7.42
CA ASP A 54 0.79 9.75 -6.74
C ASP A 54 0.97 9.33 -5.28
N ALA A 55 -0.14 9.00 -4.58
CA ALA A 55 -0.10 8.48 -3.22
C ALA A 55 0.59 7.11 -3.14
N LYS A 56 0.34 6.18 -4.07
CA LYS A 56 1.01 4.87 -4.12
C LYS A 56 2.50 4.99 -4.41
N LEU A 57 2.90 5.92 -5.27
CA LEU A 57 4.32 6.18 -5.55
C LEU A 57 5.04 6.81 -4.34
N ALA A 58 4.36 7.66 -3.56
CA ALA A 58 4.92 8.16 -2.30
C ALA A 58 5.12 7.00 -1.31
N ALA A 59 4.10 6.17 -1.10
CA ALA A 59 4.18 5.00 -0.23
C ALA A 59 5.25 4.00 -0.67
N GLN A 60 5.41 3.76 -1.98
CA GLN A 60 6.47 2.92 -2.52
C GLN A 60 7.86 3.46 -2.16
N ARG A 61 8.10 4.76 -2.39
CA ARG A 61 9.41 5.38 -2.06
C ARG A 61 9.72 5.32 -0.58
N ASP A 62 8.71 5.50 0.28
CA ASP A 62 8.92 5.41 1.72
C ASP A 62 9.21 3.98 2.16
N ALA A 63 8.54 2.98 1.58
CA ALA A 63 8.87 1.57 1.82
C ALA A 63 10.28 1.22 1.34
N GLU A 64 10.72 1.71 0.18
CA GLU A 64 12.09 1.53 -0.33
C GLU A 64 13.14 2.14 0.61
N LYS A 65 12.87 3.30 1.22
CA LYS A 65 13.76 3.88 2.25
C LYS A 65 13.84 2.99 3.49
N THR A 66 12.72 2.44 3.93
CA THR A 66 12.69 1.51 5.08
C THR A 66 13.51 0.26 4.79
N VAL A 67 13.40 -0.31 3.58
CA VAL A 67 14.24 -1.45 3.15
C VAL A 67 15.73 -1.11 3.30
N LEU A 68 16.18 0.01 2.75
CA LEU A 68 17.59 0.42 2.84
C LEU A 68 18.06 0.59 4.30
N ALA A 69 17.21 1.15 5.16
CA ALA A 69 17.52 1.33 6.57
C ALA A 69 17.62 -0.02 7.30
N ASP A 70 16.65 -0.91 7.10
CA ASP A 70 16.63 -2.22 7.76
C ASP A 70 17.71 -3.17 7.24
N GLU A 71 18.07 -3.09 5.95
CA GLU A 71 19.22 -3.82 5.39
C GLU A 71 20.54 -3.40 6.04
N ALA A 72 20.72 -2.09 6.28
CA ALA A 72 21.89 -1.58 6.99
C ALA A 72 21.96 -2.09 8.43
N VAL A 73 20.83 -2.11 9.13
CA VAL A 73 20.73 -2.64 10.50
C VAL A 73 21.00 -4.15 10.53
N ALA A 74 20.41 -4.92 9.62
CA ALA A 74 20.66 -6.36 9.51
C ALA A 74 22.13 -6.67 9.20
N LYS A 75 22.77 -5.88 8.33
CA LYS A 75 24.21 -6.00 8.06
C LYS A 75 25.05 -5.71 9.30
N ALA A 76 24.76 -4.64 10.04
CA ALA A 76 25.48 -4.31 11.27
C ALA A 76 25.33 -5.42 12.33
N ALA A 77 24.12 -5.97 12.48
CA ALA A 77 23.86 -7.06 13.43
C ALA A 77 24.63 -8.34 13.06
N ARG A 78 24.67 -8.72 11.76
CA ARG A 78 25.49 -9.84 11.28
C ARG A 78 26.99 -9.65 11.57
N MET A 79 27.51 -8.44 11.42
CA MET A 79 28.90 -8.12 11.76
C MET A 79 29.19 -8.26 13.26
N ALA A 80 28.25 -7.84 14.11
CA ALA A 80 28.36 -8.01 15.56
C ALA A 80 28.41 -9.50 15.95
N VAL A 81 27.51 -10.33 15.40
CA VAL A 81 27.53 -11.79 15.60
C VAL A 81 28.86 -12.39 15.15
N SER A 82 29.36 -12.03 13.97
CA SER A 82 30.65 -12.54 13.47
C SER A 82 31.83 -12.20 14.39
N THR A 83 31.82 -11.02 15.02
CA THR A 83 32.86 -10.62 15.97
C THR A 83 32.87 -11.53 17.20
N TYR A 84 31.70 -11.76 17.79
CA TYR A 84 31.56 -12.64 18.94
C TYR A 84 31.86 -14.11 18.62
N GLN A 85 31.53 -14.60 17.41
CA GLN A 85 31.89 -15.97 16.99
C GLN A 85 33.39 -16.21 16.98
N VAL A 86 34.18 -15.23 16.51
CA VAL A 86 35.65 -15.33 16.52
C VAL A 86 36.17 -15.45 17.96
N ASP A 87 35.63 -14.68 18.89
CA ASP A 87 36.04 -14.72 20.29
C ASP A 87 35.64 -16.02 20.99
N VAL A 88 34.42 -16.51 20.73
CA VAL A 88 33.95 -17.81 21.24
C VAL A 88 34.80 -18.96 20.68
N ASN A 89 35.15 -18.93 19.39
CA ASN A 89 36.01 -19.96 18.79
C ASN A 89 37.41 -19.98 19.41
N LYS A 90 38.03 -18.81 19.62
CA LYS A 90 39.33 -18.72 20.32
C LYS A 90 39.26 -19.27 21.74
N ALA A 91 38.19 -18.95 22.45
CA ALA A 91 37.91 -19.47 23.78
C ALA A 91 37.79 -20.99 23.80
N MET A 92 37.06 -21.58 22.85
CA MET A 92 36.93 -23.04 22.75
C MET A 92 38.25 -23.72 22.40
N VAL A 93 39.03 -23.15 21.48
CA VAL A 93 40.38 -23.65 21.17
C VAL A 93 41.28 -23.59 22.40
N ALA A 94 41.27 -22.49 23.16
CA ALA A 94 42.05 -22.37 24.40
C ALA A 94 41.60 -23.37 25.47
N ALA A 95 40.29 -23.62 25.62
CA ALA A 95 39.77 -24.62 26.53
C ALA A 95 40.17 -26.05 26.13
N TYR A 96 40.15 -26.35 24.82
CA TYR A 96 40.57 -27.64 24.26
C TYR A 96 42.09 -27.86 24.41
N MET A 97 42.90 -26.87 24.05
CA MET A 97 44.36 -26.94 24.12
C MET A 97 44.90 -26.83 25.55
N GLY A 98 44.19 -26.12 26.43
CA GLY A 98 44.58 -25.90 27.83
C GLY A 98 44.34 -27.10 28.74
N GLY A 99 43.51 -28.06 28.31
CA GLY A 99 43.25 -29.34 28.96
C GLY A 99 42.75 -29.21 30.40
N THR A 100 41.55 -29.71 30.69
CA THR A 100 40.99 -29.84 32.05
C THR A 100 41.91 -30.63 33.02
N THR A 101 42.92 -31.32 32.47
CA THR A 101 43.92 -32.15 33.15
C THR A 101 45.04 -31.38 33.87
N SER A 102 45.31 -30.11 33.50
CA SER A 102 46.41 -29.34 34.11
C SER A 102 46.08 -28.89 35.55
N GLY A 103 44.80 -28.69 35.88
CA GLY A 103 44.37 -28.22 37.20
C GLY A 103 44.56 -29.26 38.30
N TYR A 104 44.12 -30.51 38.09
CA TYR A 104 44.23 -31.56 39.11
C TYR A 104 45.67 -32.05 39.34
N GLY A 105 46.49 -32.09 38.28
CA GLY A 105 47.92 -32.40 38.41
C GLY A 105 48.73 -31.29 39.07
N ALA A 106 48.41 -30.02 38.81
CA ALA A 106 49.07 -28.86 39.42
C ALA A 106 48.68 -28.66 40.88
N VAL A 107 47.47 -29.02 41.30
CA VAL A 107 47.04 -28.96 42.70
C VAL A 107 47.83 -29.94 43.58
N LEU A 108 48.25 -31.09 43.03
CA LEU A 108 49.06 -32.09 43.75
C LEU A 108 50.57 -31.80 43.74
N THR A 109 51.05 -30.89 42.87
CA THR A 109 52.46 -30.50 42.76
C THR A 109 52.76 -29.06 43.17
N SER A 110 51.73 -28.24 43.47
CA SER A 110 51.90 -26.83 43.84
C SER A 110 52.29 -26.68 45.31
N ASN A 111 53.54 -26.25 45.54
CA ASN A 111 54.16 -26.13 46.86
C ASN A 111 53.69 -24.91 47.70
N SER A 112 52.48 -24.34 47.50
CA SER A 112 51.99 -23.23 48.33
C SER A 112 50.45 -23.05 48.31
N PRO A 113 49.77 -22.99 49.47
CA PRO A 113 48.34 -22.66 49.57
C PRO A 113 47.94 -21.33 48.93
N GLN A 114 48.85 -20.34 48.89
CA GLN A 114 48.57 -19.03 48.27
C GLN A 114 48.45 -19.16 46.74
N ASN A 115 49.31 -19.97 46.11
CA ASN A 115 49.28 -20.20 44.66
C ASN A 115 47.96 -20.83 44.21
N LEU A 116 47.36 -21.69 45.04
CA LEU A 116 46.05 -22.29 44.76
C LEU A 116 44.93 -21.23 44.77
N ILE A 117 44.93 -20.33 45.75
CA ILE A 117 43.93 -19.26 45.86
C ILE A 117 44.03 -18.31 44.65
N ASP A 118 45.25 -17.97 44.23
CA ASP A 118 45.49 -17.12 43.07
C ASP A 118 44.99 -17.80 41.78
N GLN A 119 45.28 -19.10 41.59
CA GLN A 119 44.83 -19.87 40.44
C GLN A 119 43.29 -19.99 40.37
N LEU A 120 42.63 -20.23 41.51
CA LEU A 120 41.16 -20.25 41.59
C LEU A 120 40.55 -18.88 41.30
N SER A 121 41.20 -17.81 41.74
CA SER A 121 40.74 -16.44 41.48
C SER A 121 40.81 -16.09 40.00
N VAL A 122 41.91 -16.46 39.31
CA VAL A 122 42.04 -16.32 37.86
C VAL A 122 40.96 -17.15 37.13
N GLN A 123 40.73 -18.39 37.53
CA GLN A 123 39.71 -19.25 36.91
C GLN A 123 38.30 -18.66 37.06
N ARG A 124 37.95 -18.09 38.22
CA ARG A 124 36.66 -17.43 38.43
C ARG A 124 36.51 -16.20 37.53
N THR A 125 37.55 -15.37 37.40
CA THR A 125 37.54 -14.19 36.52
C THR A 125 37.37 -14.58 35.05
N VAL A 126 38.16 -15.54 34.57
CA VAL A 126 38.06 -16.05 33.19
C VAL A 126 36.70 -16.68 32.93
N GLY A 127 36.18 -17.47 33.87
CA GLY A 127 34.85 -18.07 33.78
C GLY A 127 33.71 -17.04 33.82
N GLY A 128 33.88 -15.92 34.53
CA GLY A 128 32.95 -14.80 34.53
C GLY A 128 32.93 -14.07 33.19
N GLU A 129 34.11 -13.74 32.66
CA GLU A 129 34.28 -13.12 31.35
C GLU A 129 33.70 -13.98 30.21
N MET A 130 33.92 -15.30 30.25
CA MET A 130 33.35 -16.23 29.27
C MET A 130 31.82 -16.22 29.27
N ARG A 131 31.20 -16.21 30.45
CA ARG A 131 29.73 -16.14 30.57
C ARG A 131 29.21 -14.83 29.99
N SER A 132 29.84 -13.71 30.34
CA SER A 132 29.49 -12.38 29.80
C SER A 132 29.57 -12.33 28.26
N ARG A 133 30.62 -12.93 27.67
CA ARG A 133 30.76 -13.03 26.20
C ARG A 133 29.70 -13.92 25.56
N MET A 134 29.35 -15.05 26.18
CA MET A 134 28.29 -15.93 25.69
C MET A 134 26.91 -15.26 25.76
N ASP A 135 26.64 -14.49 26.81
CA ASP A 135 25.39 -13.74 26.94
C ASP A 135 25.33 -12.60 25.91
N SER A 136 26.45 -11.91 25.69
CA SER A 136 26.57 -10.90 24.62
C SER A 136 26.39 -11.50 23.23
N TYR A 137 26.95 -12.69 22.99
CA TYR A 137 26.77 -13.43 21.74
C TYR A 137 25.29 -13.80 21.50
N ARG A 138 24.61 -14.35 22.52
CA ARG A 138 23.18 -14.67 22.44
C ARG A 138 22.34 -13.43 22.16
N ALA A 139 22.61 -12.33 22.87
CA ALA A 139 21.92 -11.05 22.65
C ALA A 139 22.13 -10.52 21.22
N ALA A 140 23.37 -10.58 20.72
CA ALA A 140 23.69 -10.20 19.35
C ALA A 140 22.99 -11.10 18.32
N GLN A 141 22.90 -12.40 18.59
CA GLN A 141 22.20 -13.36 17.72
C GLN A 141 20.70 -13.07 17.68
N THR A 142 20.04 -12.89 18.82
CA THR A 142 18.62 -12.49 18.88
C THR A 142 18.38 -11.19 18.11
N SER A 143 19.24 -10.18 18.32
CA SER A 143 19.12 -8.90 17.61
C SER A 143 19.32 -9.03 16.10
N ALA A 144 20.22 -9.91 15.66
CA ALA A 144 20.43 -10.21 14.25
C ALA A 144 19.19 -10.90 13.64
N ASP A 145 18.63 -11.90 14.31
CA ASP A 145 17.43 -12.60 13.84
C ASP A 145 16.24 -11.62 13.70
N GLU A 146 16.05 -10.73 14.68
CA GLU A 146 15.03 -9.68 14.64
C GLU A 146 15.27 -8.66 13.51
N ALA A 147 16.53 -8.23 13.31
CA ALA A 147 16.89 -7.30 12.25
C ALA A 147 16.70 -7.91 10.86
N GLU A 148 17.03 -9.18 10.68
CA GLU A 148 16.79 -9.91 9.44
C GLU A 148 15.30 -10.09 9.18
N GLN A 149 14.51 -10.38 10.21
CA GLN A 149 13.06 -10.47 10.06
C GLN A 149 12.46 -9.13 9.64
N ARG A 150 12.84 -8.03 10.30
CA ARG A 150 12.41 -6.69 9.91
C ARG A 150 12.80 -6.34 8.48
N SER A 151 14.02 -6.68 8.07
CA SER A 151 14.47 -6.46 6.69
C SER A 151 13.66 -7.26 5.66
N ARG A 152 13.31 -8.53 5.96
CA ARG A 152 12.42 -9.35 5.12
C ARG A 152 11.01 -8.74 5.03
N ASP A 153 10.45 -8.33 6.16
CA ASP A 153 9.10 -7.74 6.22
C ASP A 153 9.05 -6.40 5.48
N ALA A 154 10.10 -5.57 5.62
CA ALA A 154 10.24 -4.32 4.87
C ALA A 154 10.33 -4.57 3.35
N ALA A 155 11.10 -5.58 2.93
CA ALA A 155 11.24 -5.93 1.52
C ALA A 155 9.91 -6.38 0.91
N GLU A 156 9.14 -7.20 1.64
CA GLU A 156 7.82 -7.62 1.18
C GLU A 156 6.83 -6.45 1.15
N ALA A 157 6.85 -5.57 2.15
CA ALA A 157 6.04 -4.36 2.16
C ALA A 157 6.35 -3.44 0.96
N ALA A 158 7.62 -3.26 0.62
CA ALA A 158 8.04 -2.50 -0.56
C ALA A 158 7.58 -3.16 -1.86
N ARG A 159 7.68 -4.49 -1.97
CA ARG A 159 7.16 -5.25 -3.12
C ARG A 159 5.66 -5.06 -3.29
N VAL A 160 4.90 -5.17 -2.20
CA VAL A 160 3.44 -4.95 -2.21
C VAL A 160 3.11 -3.51 -2.62
N ALA A 161 3.82 -2.51 -2.10
CA ALA A 161 3.62 -1.11 -2.47
C ALA A 161 3.91 -0.87 -3.97
N ALA A 162 4.98 -1.46 -4.51
CA ALA A 162 5.32 -1.37 -5.93
C ALA A 162 4.24 -2.02 -6.82
N GLU A 163 3.72 -3.20 -6.46
CA GLU A 163 2.63 -3.83 -7.21
C GLU A 163 1.34 -3.02 -7.13
N GLN A 164 1.02 -2.41 -5.98
CA GLN A 164 -0.11 -1.49 -5.88
C GLN A 164 0.05 -0.29 -6.83
N ALA A 165 1.21 0.37 -6.83
CA ALA A 165 1.48 1.49 -7.73
C ALA A 165 1.36 1.10 -9.21
N LYS A 166 1.88 -0.08 -9.58
CA LYS A 166 1.75 -0.65 -10.93
C LYS A 166 0.30 -0.91 -11.32
N ASN A 167 -0.51 -1.48 -10.42
CA ASN A 167 -1.92 -1.73 -10.68
C ASN A 167 -2.71 -0.43 -10.89
N VAL A 168 -2.46 0.59 -10.06
CA VAL A 168 -3.12 1.90 -10.20
C VAL A 168 -2.68 2.59 -11.50
N ARG A 169 -1.40 2.49 -11.86
CA ARG A 169 -0.88 2.99 -13.15
C ARG A 169 -1.58 2.31 -14.34
N ALA A 170 -1.75 0.99 -14.30
CA ALA A 170 -2.48 0.25 -15.33
C ALA A 170 -3.95 0.69 -15.40
N SER A 171 -4.61 0.88 -14.26
CA SER A 171 -5.99 1.40 -14.19
C SER A 171 -6.11 2.80 -14.78
N LEU A 172 -5.17 3.69 -14.48
CA LEU A 172 -5.12 5.04 -15.03
C LEU A 172 -4.98 5.00 -16.55
N GLN A 173 -4.06 4.19 -17.07
CA GLN A 173 -3.87 4.02 -18.52
C GLN A 173 -5.15 3.52 -19.19
N ALA A 174 -5.81 2.50 -18.62
CA ALA A 174 -7.06 1.96 -19.15
C ALA A 174 -8.17 3.03 -19.19
N LYS A 175 -8.32 3.83 -18.12
CA LYS A 175 -9.31 4.93 -18.05
C LYS A 175 -9.00 6.03 -19.06
N GLN A 176 -7.73 6.38 -19.25
CA GLN A 176 -7.33 7.37 -20.26
C GLN A 176 -7.65 6.90 -21.68
N SER A 177 -7.38 5.63 -22.01
CA SER A 177 -7.75 5.05 -23.31
C SER A 177 -9.27 5.02 -23.49
N GLN A 178 -10.02 4.62 -22.46
CA GLN A 178 -11.49 4.62 -22.49
C GLN A 178 -12.05 6.03 -22.72
N LEU A 179 -11.51 7.04 -22.03
CA LEU A 179 -11.93 8.43 -22.20
C LEU A 179 -11.69 8.93 -23.63
N GLN A 180 -10.55 8.59 -24.25
CA GLN A 180 -10.27 8.96 -25.64
C GLN A 180 -11.31 8.36 -26.61
N VAL A 181 -11.68 7.09 -26.41
CA VAL A 181 -12.72 6.42 -27.21
C VAL A 181 -14.07 7.12 -27.01
N GLN A 182 -14.47 7.39 -25.76
CA GLN A 182 -15.73 8.09 -25.46
C GLN A 182 -15.78 9.48 -26.09
N ILE A 183 -14.69 10.26 -26.03
CA ILE A 183 -14.59 11.56 -26.69
C ILE A 183 -14.77 11.42 -28.21
N ALA A 184 -14.14 10.42 -28.84
CA ALA A 184 -14.29 10.17 -30.28
C ALA A 184 -15.74 9.81 -30.65
N VAL A 185 -16.40 8.98 -29.85
CA VAL A 185 -17.82 8.61 -30.03
C VAL A 185 -18.72 9.83 -29.87
N VAL A 186 -18.54 10.63 -28.81
CA VAL A 186 -19.29 11.88 -28.57
C VAL A 186 -19.13 12.84 -29.76
N LYS A 187 -17.90 13.06 -30.25
CA LYS A 187 -17.62 13.90 -31.43
C LYS A 187 -18.30 13.38 -32.68
N SER A 188 -18.25 12.07 -32.94
CA SER A 188 -18.91 11.45 -34.08
C SER A 188 -20.43 11.65 -34.02
N GLN A 189 -21.05 11.40 -32.87
CA GLN A 189 -22.49 11.58 -32.67
C GLN A 189 -22.91 13.04 -32.78
N TYR A 190 -22.11 13.98 -32.26
CA TYR A 190 -22.37 15.41 -32.45
C TYR A 190 -22.32 15.82 -33.93
N ASN A 191 -21.39 15.27 -34.69
CA ASN A 191 -21.26 15.54 -36.12
C ASN A 191 -22.43 14.99 -36.95
N THR A 192 -23.15 13.96 -36.48
CA THR A 192 -24.36 13.45 -37.12
C THR A 192 -25.63 14.25 -36.81
N LEU A 193 -25.60 15.16 -35.83
CA LEU A 193 -26.76 15.99 -35.50
C LEU A 193 -27.02 17.06 -36.58
N SER A 194 -28.31 17.27 -36.88
CA SER A 194 -28.77 18.35 -37.76
C SER A 194 -28.54 19.74 -37.14
N PRO A 195 -28.50 20.82 -37.95
CA PRO A 195 -28.34 22.19 -37.44
C PRO A 195 -29.39 22.58 -36.39
N GLY A 196 -30.64 22.13 -36.55
CA GLY A 196 -31.72 22.39 -35.59
C GLY A 196 -31.52 21.68 -34.24
N GLN A 197 -30.98 20.45 -34.25
CA GLN A 197 -30.65 19.71 -33.01
C GLN A 197 -29.44 20.31 -32.30
N ARG A 198 -28.43 20.78 -33.05
CA ARG A 198 -27.28 21.50 -32.48
C ARG A 198 -27.70 22.82 -31.83
N ALA A 199 -28.64 23.54 -32.45
CA ALA A 199 -29.22 24.76 -31.87
C ALA A 199 -30.00 24.47 -30.57
N GLN A 200 -30.67 23.31 -30.45
CA GLN A 200 -31.31 22.90 -29.20
C GLN A 200 -30.30 22.55 -28.09
N LEU A 201 -29.13 22.01 -28.43
CA LEU A 201 -28.02 21.79 -27.47
C LEU A 201 -27.33 23.10 -27.06
N ALA A 202 -27.23 24.07 -27.97
CA ALA A 202 -26.65 25.39 -27.72
C ALA A 202 -27.63 26.36 -27.02
N ALA A 203 -28.92 26.02 -26.96
CA ALA A 203 -29.91 26.80 -26.26
C ALA A 203 -29.61 26.76 -24.74
N PRO A 204 -29.51 27.91 -24.05
CA PRO A 204 -29.25 27.93 -22.62
C PRO A 204 -30.34 27.15 -21.87
N ALA A 205 -29.92 26.35 -20.89
CA ALA A 205 -30.83 25.54 -20.08
C ALA A 205 -32.00 26.40 -19.56
N PRO A 206 -33.26 25.95 -19.71
CA PRO A 206 -34.41 26.72 -19.25
C PRO A 206 -34.26 27.00 -17.75
N VAL A 207 -34.09 28.27 -17.39
CA VAL A 207 -34.14 28.70 -15.99
C VAL A 207 -35.46 28.20 -15.39
N PRO A 208 -35.43 27.42 -14.29
CA PRO A 208 -36.64 26.88 -13.71
C PRO A 208 -37.57 28.05 -13.33
N ARG A 209 -38.72 28.13 -14.01
CA ARG A 209 -39.75 29.12 -13.71
C ARG A 209 -40.25 28.86 -12.29
N ARG A 210 -39.89 29.73 -11.34
CA ARG A 210 -40.46 29.70 -9.99
C ARG A 210 -41.99 29.79 -10.12
N PRO A 211 -42.77 28.88 -9.51
CA PRO A 211 -44.22 28.93 -9.56
C PRO A 211 -44.70 30.27 -8.99
N ARG A 212 -45.50 31.00 -9.78
CA ARG A 212 -46.18 32.22 -9.34
C ARG A 212 -47.07 31.83 -8.16
N ARG A 213 -46.75 32.32 -6.96
CA ARG A 213 -47.68 32.27 -5.83
C ARG A 213 -48.95 32.99 -6.25
N SER A 214 -50.01 32.22 -6.48
CA SER A 214 -51.37 32.74 -6.63
C SER A 214 -51.72 33.47 -5.34
N ARG A 215 -51.77 34.81 -5.43
CA ARG A 215 -52.22 35.69 -4.35
C ARG A 215 -53.69 35.37 -4.09
N ALA A 216 -53.97 34.66 -3.00
CA ALA A 216 -55.33 34.35 -2.58
C ALA A 216 -56.11 35.66 -2.37
N ARG A 217 -57.26 35.78 -3.03
CA ARG A 217 -58.25 36.84 -2.78
C ARG A 217 -58.80 36.69 -1.36
N PRO A 218 -59.07 37.78 -0.63
CA PRO A 218 -59.69 37.69 0.68
C PRO A 218 -61.13 37.16 0.54
N ALA A 219 -61.46 36.16 1.34
CA ALA A 219 -62.81 35.61 1.41
C ALA A 219 -63.71 36.58 2.17
N THR A 220 -64.72 37.10 1.46
CA THR A 220 -65.84 37.83 2.05
C THR A 220 -66.78 36.85 2.75
N HIS A 221 -67.16 37.14 3.99
CA HIS A 221 -68.27 36.51 4.70
C HIS A 221 -69.59 36.60 3.91
N PRO A 222 -70.55 35.69 4.16
CA PRO A 222 -71.74 36.16 4.88
C PRO A 222 -72.33 35.18 5.92
N SER A 223 -73.08 35.82 6.81
CA SER A 223 -73.93 35.40 7.92
C SER A 223 -74.81 34.15 7.74
N ARG A 224 -74.92 33.34 8.81
CA ARG A 224 -76.20 33.08 9.51
C ARG A 224 -75.96 32.53 10.90
#